data_AF-A0A9P8MVE6-F1
#
_entry.id   AF-A0A9P8MVE6-F1
#
_cell.length_a   1.000
_cell.length_b   1.000
_cell.length_c   1.000
_cell.angle_alpha   90.00
_cell.angle_beta   90.00
_cell.angle_gamma   90.00
#
_symmetry.space_group_name_H-M   'P 1'
#
loop_
_entity.id
_entity.type
_entity.pdbx_description
1 polymer ?
#
loop_
_entity_poly.entity_id
_entity_poly.type
_entity_poly.pdbx_seq_one_letter_code
_entity_poly.pdbx_strand_id
1 'polypeptide(L)'
;MPLRNSVALALTLLGAVVSARDVPGNIQSFLDNIRAQKQCKNVLAGGFHSSNGDSGDFEYCGDHLKDFNVIYLQGRNGQLVNLDIDCDGVQRGPADDGRCGSSSDTQSQSSFRDELQGYGAGQKDLNAHVHPYVVFGNNGERPGWRKFDPTKYGVEPLSVMAVVCDNKLVYGIWGDTNGDDAEEAMVGEASISLATACFGKGVNGNAGHDENDVLYIAFPGKDAVPGAKGAKWNAKSYQEFDGSISRLGDQLIQRIDSKAGSRGGGREGRGGRDSDGGGDGDSDSTTNPAFPPNGNGNPSSPTPDKNSSASPPSRNDNPSFLPIGKEDSASPSASNGCSRKGRCKGASCKSYKDCSDELVCESGKRTG
;
A
#
# COMPACT_ATOMS: atom_id res chain seq x y z
N MET A 1 15.56 -57.72 -26.31
CA MET A 1 15.93 -56.33 -25.95
C MET A 1 14.76 -55.73 -25.17
N PRO A 2 14.89 -55.37 -23.88
CA PRO A 2 13.84 -54.67 -23.16
C PRO A 2 13.94 -53.15 -23.38
N LEU A 3 12.85 -52.50 -23.81
CA LEU A 3 12.78 -51.04 -23.81
C LEU A 3 12.73 -50.54 -22.35
N ARG A 4 13.60 -49.61 -22.00
CA ARG A 4 13.53 -48.87 -20.74
C ARG A 4 12.54 -47.72 -20.89
N ASN A 5 11.39 -47.79 -20.23
CA ASN A 5 10.49 -46.65 -20.12
C ASN A 5 11.08 -45.62 -19.15
N SER A 6 11.66 -44.56 -19.71
CA SER A 6 12.03 -43.36 -18.95
C SER A 6 10.78 -42.54 -18.64
N VAL A 7 10.27 -42.64 -17.42
CA VAL A 7 9.22 -41.73 -16.93
C VAL A 7 9.87 -40.39 -16.59
N ALA A 8 9.68 -39.39 -17.45
CA ALA A 8 10.09 -38.02 -17.18
C ALA A 8 9.14 -37.39 -16.16
N LEU A 9 9.63 -37.12 -14.95
CA LEU A 9 8.85 -36.46 -13.90
C LEU A 9 8.84 -34.95 -14.14
N ALA A 10 7.79 -34.44 -14.79
CA ALA A 10 7.62 -33.01 -15.00
C ALA A 10 7.25 -32.31 -13.68
N LEU A 11 8.21 -31.61 -13.08
CA LEU A 11 7.93 -30.69 -11.97
C LEU A 11 7.20 -29.46 -12.53
N THR A 12 5.88 -29.44 -12.40
CA THR A 12 5.08 -28.22 -12.58
C THR A 12 5.33 -27.27 -11.42
N LEU A 13 6.26 -26.34 -11.61
CA LEU A 13 6.36 -25.15 -10.77
C LEU A 13 5.07 -24.34 -10.92
N LEU A 14 4.14 -24.48 -9.97
CA LEU A 14 3.08 -23.49 -9.79
C LEU A 14 3.76 -22.19 -9.32
N GLY A 15 4.06 -21.31 -10.27
CA GLY A 15 4.36 -19.93 -9.94
C GLY A 15 3.15 -19.34 -9.24
N ALA A 16 3.31 -19.00 -7.96
CA ALA A 16 2.28 -18.27 -7.22
C ALA A 16 2.12 -16.90 -7.88
N VAL A 17 1.07 -16.75 -8.67
CA VAL A 17 0.65 -15.44 -9.19
C VAL A 17 0.12 -14.67 -7.97
N VAL A 18 1.00 -13.94 -7.30
CA VAL A 18 0.62 -12.99 -6.26
C VAL A 18 -0.07 -11.84 -6.98
N SER A 19 -1.38 -11.97 -7.18
CA SER A 19 -2.25 -10.84 -7.43
C SER A 19 -2.12 -9.86 -6.28
N ALA A 20 -2.15 -8.56 -6.58
CA ALA A 20 -2.28 -7.54 -5.55
C ALA A 20 -3.50 -7.84 -4.66
N ARG A 21 -3.36 -7.65 -3.35
CA ARG A 21 -4.35 -8.12 -2.36
C ARG A 21 -5.64 -7.33 -2.50
N ASP A 22 -6.79 -7.98 -2.31
CA ASP A 22 -8.05 -7.25 -2.10
C ASP A 22 -7.94 -6.37 -0.85
N VAL A 23 -8.57 -5.19 -0.86
CA VAL A 23 -8.59 -4.30 0.32
C VAL A 23 -9.42 -4.94 1.43
N PRO A 24 -8.83 -5.25 2.61
CA PRO A 24 -9.58 -5.83 3.72
C PRO A 24 -10.65 -4.86 4.25
N GLY A 25 -11.80 -5.38 4.68
CA GLY A 25 -12.97 -4.56 5.02
C GLY A 25 -12.74 -3.52 6.13
N ASN A 26 -11.79 -3.77 7.03
CA ASN A 26 -11.38 -2.82 8.07
C ASN A 26 -10.55 -1.65 7.49
N ILE A 27 -9.68 -1.92 6.50
CA ILE A 27 -8.94 -0.90 5.74
C ILE A 27 -9.85 -0.12 4.80
N GLN A 28 -10.82 -0.78 4.15
CA GLN A 28 -11.84 -0.08 3.37
C GLN A 28 -12.67 0.85 4.26
N SER A 29 -13.08 0.38 5.44
CA SER A 29 -13.81 1.22 6.40
C SER A 29 -12.97 2.40 6.88
N PHE A 30 -11.66 2.22 7.09
CA PHE A 30 -10.75 3.32 7.44
C PHE A 30 -10.66 4.35 6.32
N LEU A 31 -10.41 3.90 5.09
CA LEU A 31 -10.38 4.71 3.87
C LEU A 31 -11.68 5.53 3.69
N ASP A 32 -12.84 4.90 3.81
CA ASP A 32 -14.13 5.55 3.68
C ASP A 32 -14.34 6.62 4.77
N ASN A 33 -13.95 6.33 6.02
CA ASN A 33 -14.07 7.24 7.15
C ASN A 33 -13.18 8.48 7.01
N ILE A 34 -11.89 8.33 6.64
CA ILE A 34 -10.99 9.48 6.47
C ILE A 34 -11.44 10.35 5.29
N ARG A 35 -11.92 9.76 4.18
CA ARG A 35 -12.47 10.53 3.05
C ARG A 35 -13.77 11.26 3.44
N ALA A 36 -14.66 10.61 4.19
CA ALA A 36 -15.87 11.23 4.73
C ALA A 36 -15.59 12.38 5.72
N GLN A 37 -14.47 12.31 6.45
CA GLN A 37 -13.99 13.40 7.32
C GLN A 37 -13.54 14.65 6.53
N LYS A 38 -13.22 14.49 5.24
CA LYS A 38 -12.78 15.52 4.28
C LYS A 38 -11.41 16.15 4.49
N GLN A 39 -10.83 16.12 5.68
CA GLN A 39 -9.49 16.66 5.96
C GLN A 39 -8.97 16.06 7.25
N CYS A 40 -7.66 16.18 7.51
CA CYS A 40 -7.12 15.82 8.81
C CYS A 40 -7.65 16.78 9.91
N LYS A 41 -7.76 16.29 11.15
CA LYS A 41 -8.01 17.14 12.34
C LYS A 41 -6.77 17.34 13.20
N ASN A 42 -5.92 16.31 13.31
CA ASN A 42 -4.65 16.29 14.02
C ASN A 42 -3.48 16.27 13.02
N VAL A 43 -3.26 17.42 12.38
CA VAL A 43 -2.17 17.63 11.42
C VAL A 43 -0.82 17.57 12.14
N LEU A 44 0.02 16.60 11.80
CA LEU A 44 1.38 16.47 12.34
C LEU A 44 2.37 17.37 11.58
N ALA A 45 2.15 17.52 10.27
CA ALA A 45 2.71 18.55 9.40
C ALA A 45 1.81 18.73 8.17
N GLY A 46 1.81 19.92 7.58
CA GLY A 46 1.03 20.25 6.38
C GLY A 46 1.66 21.37 5.57
N GLY A 47 1.07 21.68 4.42
CA GLY A 47 1.68 22.56 3.42
C GLY A 47 2.41 21.80 2.31
N PHE A 48 2.15 20.48 2.17
CA PHE A 48 2.78 19.64 1.16
C PHE A 48 1.91 19.58 -0.10
N HIS A 49 2.55 19.23 -1.21
CA HIS A 49 1.97 19.18 -2.54
C HIS A 49 1.90 17.72 -3.01
N SER A 50 0.81 17.35 -3.65
CA SER A 50 0.66 16.06 -4.34
C SER A 50 0.82 16.20 -5.85
N SER A 51 0.91 17.43 -6.36
CA SER A 51 1.21 17.72 -7.76
C SER A 51 1.79 19.12 -7.87
N ASN A 52 2.77 19.28 -8.76
CA ASN A 52 3.41 20.56 -9.03
C ASN A 52 2.38 21.67 -9.33
N GLY A 53 2.36 22.73 -8.53
CA GLY A 53 1.47 23.88 -8.64
C GLY A 53 0.05 23.66 -8.10
N ASP A 54 -0.19 22.62 -7.30
CA ASP A 54 -1.44 22.47 -6.55
C ASP A 54 -1.55 23.45 -5.36
N SER A 55 -2.59 23.32 -4.52
CA SER A 55 -2.82 24.26 -3.42
C SER A 55 -1.96 24.07 -2.17
N GLY A 56 -1.07 23.08 -2.13
CA GLY A 56 -0.24 22.77 -0.95
C GLY A 56 -1.07 22.27 0.25
N ASP A 57 -2.24 21.69 0.00
CA ASP A 57 -3.25 21.34 1.01
C ASP A 57 -3.19 19.86 1.46
N PHE A 58 -2.01 19.23 1.37
CA PHE A 58 -1.78 17.85 1.78
C PHE A 58 -0.99 17.78 3.09
N GLU A 59 -1.32 16.78 3.90
CA GLU A 59 -1.02 16.73 5.33
C GLU A 59 -0.58 15.32 5.76
N TYR A 60 0.47 15.26 6.59
CA TYR A 60 0.78 14.08 7.40
C TYR A 60 -0.18 14.05 8.59
N CYS A 61 -1.12 13.12 8.56
CA CYS A 61 -2.24 13.07 9.50
C CYS A 61 -2.01 12.08 10.63
N GLY A 62 -2.20 12.55 11.87
CA GLY A 62 -2.06 11.78 13.10
C GLY A 62 -3.39 11.56 13.83
N ASP A 63 -4.52 11.66 13.14
CA ASP A 63 -5.85 11.46 13.75
C ASP A 63 -5.97 10.12 14.46
N HIS A 64 -5.34 9.09 13.88
CA HIS A 64 -5.38 7.72 14.38
C HIS A 64 -4.07 7.24 15.03
N LEU A 65 -3.25 8.18 15.51
CA LEU A 65 -1.98 7.88 16.20
C LEU A 65 -2.20 7.30 17.61
N LYS A 66 -3.39 7.49 18.22
CA LYS A 66 -3.68 7.09 19.61
C LYS A 66 -4.53 5.82 19.75
N ASP A 67 -5.37 5.53 18.78
CA ASP A 67 -6.33 4.41 18.78
C ASP A 67 -5.84 3.24 17.91
N PHE A 68 -5.35 3.51 16.70
CA PHE A 68 -4.80 2.50 15.78
C PHE A 68 -3.27 2.53 15.70
N ASN A 69 -2.62 3.56 16.26
CA ASN A 69 -1.17 3.79 16.15
C ASN A 69 -0.69 3.75 14.69
N VAL A 70 -1.22 4.69 13.90
CA VAL A 70 -0.90 4.93 12.48
C VAL A 70 -0.76 6.42 12.16
N ILE A 71 -0.02 6.70 11.09
CA ILE A 71 0.08 8.01 10.42
C ILE A 71 -0.30 7.80 8.96
N TYR A 72 -1.00 8.73 8.33
CA TYR A 72 -1.40 8.61 6.93
C TYR A 72 -1.37 9.94 6.18
N LEU A 73 -1.30 9.88 4.85
CA LEU A 73 -1.39 11.08 4.00
C LEU A 73 -2.86 11.39 3.68
N GLN A 74 -3.24 12.67 3.79
CA GLN A 74 -4.58 13.14 3.41
C GLN A 74 -4.53 14.56 2.84
N GLY A 75 -5.33 14.81 1.80
CA GLY A 75 -5.65 16.15 1.30
C GLY A 75 -7.03 16.63 1.74
N ARG A 76 -7.33 17.90 1.47
CA ARG A 76 -8.66 18.49 1.72
C ARG A 76 -9.75 17.89 0.82
N ASN A 77 -11.01 18.15 1.19
CA ASN A 77 -12.22 17.67 0.49
C ASN A 77 -12.32 16.14 0.30
N GLY A 78 -11.61 15.36 1.12
CA GLY A 78 -11.61 13.88 1.04
C GLY A 78 -10.75 13.35 -0.11
N GLN A 79 -9.84 14.19 -0.62
CA GLN A 79 -8.71 13.77 -1.44
C GLN A 79 -7.73 12.96 -0.58
N LEU A 80 -7.02 12.04 -1.22
CA LEU A 80 -5.82 11.43 -0.67
C LEU A 80 -4.62 12.10 -1.35
N VAL A 81 -3.63 11.34 -1.79
CA VAL A 81 -2.52 11.84 -2.62
C VAL A 81 -2.42 11.01 -3.90
N ASN A 82 -1.64 11.48 -4.85
CA ASN A 82 -1.26 10.82 -6.09
C ASN A 82 -0.24 9.69 -5.83
N LEU A 83 0.33 9.12 -6.90
CA LEU A 83 1.52 8.29 -6.81
C LEU A 83 2.52 8.66 -7.93
N ASP A 84 3.53 9.44 -7.59
CA ASP A 84 4.74 9.65 -8.39
C ASP A 84 5.75 8.50 -8.24
N ILE A 85 6.73 8.44 -9.15
CA ILE A 85 7.62 7.28 -9.32
C ILE A 85 9.05 7.61 -8.87
N ASP A 86 9.40 7.05 -7.72
CA ASP A 86 10.79 6.97 -7.27
C ASP A 86 11.49 5.79 -7.98
N CYS A 87 12.72 6.04 -8.42
CA CYS A 87 13.55 5.09 -9.15
C CYS A 87 14.90 4.83 -8.44
N ASP A 88 15.09 5.29 -7.21
CA ASP A 88 16.38 5.40 -6.54
C ASP A 88 16.96 4.05 -6.06
N GLY A 89 18.22 4.10 -5.62
CA GLY A 89 18.95 2.93 -5.13
C GLY A 89 19.64 2.11 -6.23
N VAL A 90 19.61 0.78 -6.10
CA VAL A 90 20.27 -0.17 -7.01
C VAL A 90 19.63 -0.12 -8.39
N GLN A 91 20.28 0.61 -9.29
CA GLN A 91 19.98 0.61 -10.71
C GLN A 91 20.36 -0.70 -11.40
N ARG A 92 19.59 -1.07 -12.44
CA ARG A 92 19.82 -2.22 -13.33
C ARG A 92 19.63 -3.58 -12.66
N GLY A 93 19.49 -4.61 -13.48
CA GLY A 93 19.40 -6.02 -13.06
C GLY A 93 18.23 -6.75 -13.71
N PRO A 94 17.98 -8.03 -13.36
CA PRO A 94 16.98 -8.85 -14.05
C PRO A 94 15.52 -8.38 -13.90
N ALA A 95 15.24 -7.52 -12.92
CA ALA A 95 13.92 -6.94 -12.70
C ALA A 95 13.74 -5.55 -13.35
N ASP A 96 14.84 -4.90 -13.75
CA ASP A 96 14.80 -3.63 -14.48
C ASP A 96 14.29 -3.88 -15.90
N ASP A 97 13.09 -3.37 -16.20
CA ASP A 97 12.46 -3.42 -17.51
C ASP A 97 12.57 -2.09 -18.28
N GLY A 98 13.51 -1.22 -17.88
CA GLY A 98 13.87 0.03 -18.56
C GLY A 98 12.94 1.20 -18.27
N ARG A 99 11.84 1.00 -17.54
CA ARG A 99 10.83 2.05 -17.29
C ARG A 99 11.29 3.16 -16.34
N CYS A 100 12.38 2.97 -15.57
CA CYS A 100 13.04 4.07 -14.87
C CYS A 100 13.93 4.93 -15.79
N GLY A 101 14.29 4.46 -16.99
CA GLY A 101 15.18 5.17 -17.90
C GLY A 101 14.63 6.46 -18.52
N SER A 102 13.38 6.83 -18.21
CA SER A 102 12.82 8.15 -18.52
C SER A 102 13.13 9.20 -17.45
N SER A 103 13.28 8.82 -16.19
CA SER A 103 13.55 9.73 -15.06
C SER A 103 14.88 10.47 -15.26
N SER A 104 14.89 11.75 -14.86
CA SER A 104 16.08 12.61 -14.83
C SER A 104 16.57 12.94 -13.42
N ASP A 105 15.82 12.52 -12.41
CA ASP A 105 16.02 12.71 -10.97
C ASP A 105 16.61 11.47 -10.27
N THR A 106 16.55 10.28 -10.90
CA THR A 106 17.04 9.00 -10.32
C THR A 106 18.43 9.11 -9.69
N GLN A 107 18.51 8.84 -8.39
CA GLN A 107 19.74 8.77 -7.61
C GLN A 107 20.26 7.34 -7.49
N SER A 108 21.59 7.22 -7.27
CA SER A 108 22.25 5.91 -7.13
C SER A 108 22.08 5.25 -5.76
N GLN A 109 21.36 5.89 -4.83
CA GLN A 109 21.17 5.39 -3.47
C GLN A 109 19.83 5.82 -2.87
N SER A 110 19.26 4.99 -1.99
CA SER A 110 18.09 5.37 -1.18
C SER A 110 18.48 5.99 0.17
N SER A 111 17.55 6.71 0.83
CA SER A 111 17.80 7.30 2.15
C SER A 111 18.30 6.30 3.21
N PHE A 112 17.82 5.05 3.19
CA PHE A 112 18.14 4.04 4.22
C PHE A 112 19.13 2.95 3.75
N ARG A 113 19.95 3.31 2.77
CA ARG A 113 20.99 2.48 2.19
C ARG A 113 21.96 1.89 3.24
N ASP A 114 22.32 2.67 4.26
CA ASP A 114 23.34 2.26 5.24
C ASP A 114 22.74 1.43 6.39
N GLU A 115 21.51 1.72 6.81
CA GLU A 115 20.71 0.87 7.70
C GLU A 115 20.52 -0.53 7.10
N LEU A 116 20.20 -0.60 5.80
CA LEU A 116 20.03 -1.85 5.08
C LEU A 116 21.35 -2.63 4.94
N GLN A 117 22.48 -1.96 4.69
CA GLN A 117 23.80 -2.59 4.72
C GLN A 117 24.13 -3.13 6.13
N GLY A 118 23.72 -2.40 7.19
CA GLY A 118 23.86 -2.80 8.59
C GLY A 118 23.18 -4.13 8.93
N TYR A 119 22.14 -4.54 8.19
CA TYR A 119 21.52 -5.86 8.33
C TYR A 119 22.39 -7.02 7.82
N GLY A 120 23.43 -6.77 7.03
CA GLY A 120 24.31 -7.82 6.50
C GLY A 120 23.62 -8.84 5.58
N ALA A 121 22.44 -8.51 5.06
CA ALA A 121 21.57 -9.43 4.31
C ALA A 121 22.01 -9.69 2.85
N GLY A 122 23.20 -9.24 2.46
CA GLY A 122 23.74 -9.39 1.11
C GLY A 122 23.12 -8.45 0.06
N GLN A 123 22.29 -7.50 0.50
CA GLN A 123 21.76 -6.41 -0.32
C GLN A 123 22.52 -5.12 -0.01
N LYS A 124 22.86 -4.34 -1.04
CA LYS A 124 23.63 -3.09 -0.90
C LYS A 124 22.78 -1.85 -0.66
N ASP A 125 21.57 -1.86 -1.21
CA ASP A 125 20.58 -0.80 -1.15
C ASP A 125 19.24 -1.36 -1.65
N LEU A 126 18.14 -0.63 -1.50
CA LEU A 126 16.86 -0.94 -2.14
C LEU A 126 17.01 -0.93 -3.67
N ASN A 127 16.12 -1.62 -4.36
CA ASN A 127 16.09 -1.68 -5.82
C ASN A 127 14.64 -1.40 -6.23
N ALA A 128 14.38 -0.26 -6.86
CA ALA A 128 13.02 0.20 -7.18
C ALA A 128 12.16 -0.83 -7.95
N HIS A 129 12.79 -1.74 -8.71
CA HIS A 129 12.13 -2.78 -9.50
C HIS A 129 11.82 -4.08 -8.74
N VAL A 130 12.40 -4.27 -7.54
CA VAL A 130 12.25 -5.49 -6.70
C VAL A 130 11.61 -5.17 -5.36
N HIS A 131 11.94 -4.03 -4.76
CA HIS A 131 11.53 -3.65 -3.43
C HIS A 131 10.39 -2.63 -3.56
N PRO A 132 9.13 -3.01 -3.27
CA PRO A 132 8.10 -2.02 -3.02
C PRO A 132 8.50 -1.19 -1.80
N TYR A 133 8.85 0.07 -2.05
CA TYR A 133 9.02 1.07 -1.02
C TYR A 133 8.24 2.34 -1.33
N VAL A 134 8.02 3.11 -0.28
CA VAL A 134 7.36 4.41 -0.23
C VAL A 134 8.41 5.46 0.13
N VAL A 135 8.33 6.61 -0.52
CA VAL A 135 9.03 7.83 -0.12
C VAL A 135 8.16 8.54 0.93
N PHE A 136 8.66 8.71 2.15
CA PHE A 136 7.86 9.21 3.26
C PHE A 136 8.69 10.12 4.18
N GLY A 137 8.10 11.25 4.59
CA GLY A 137 8.84 12.35 5.19
C GLY A 137 9.48 13.26 4.16
N ASN A 138 9.87 14.45 4.62
CA ASN A 138 10.50 15.49 3.83
C ASN A 138 11.66 16.09 4.63
N ASN A 139 12.85 16.00 4.06
CA ASN A 139 14.07 16.58 4.59
C ASN A 139 14.45 17.84 3.80
N GLY A 140 15.46 18.58 4.27
CA GLY A 140 15.95 19.78 3.59
C GLY A 140 16.54 20.84 4.50
N GLU A 141 17.32 21.74 3.92
CA GLU A 141 17.94 22.90 4.58
C GLU A 141 17.41 24.24 4.02
N ARG A 142 16.75 24.22 2.85
CA ARG A 142 16.22 25.40 2.17
C ARG A 142 15.26 26.22 3.06
N PRO A 143 15.48 27.54 3.21
CA PRO A 143 14.60 28.39 4.01
C PRO A 143 13.15 28.34 3.53
N GLY A 144 12.22 28.11 4.47
CA GLY A 144 10.79 27.99 4.17
C GLY A 144 10.32 26.61 3.69
N TRP A 145 11.24 25.65 3.48
CA TRP A 145 10.88 24.28 3.08
C TRP A 145 10.02 23.58 4.13
N ARG A 146 8.99 22.85 3.67
CA ARG A 146 8.16 22.02 4.56
C ARG A 146 8.87 20.71 4.83
N LYS A 147 8.83 20.30 6.09
CA LYS A 147 9.56 19.14 6.56
C LYS A 147 8.69 18.28 7.45
N PHE A 148 8.84 16.98 7.31
CA PHE A 148 8.25 15.99 8.18
C PHE A 148 9.28 14.89 8.44
N ASP A 149 9.49 14.60 9.72
CA ASP A 149 10.42 13.58 10.17
C ASP A 149 9.59 12.48 10.86
N PRO A 150 9.33 11.35 10.17
CA PRO A 150 8.49 10.28 10.71
C PRO A 150 9.04 9.67 12.01
N THR A 151 10.36 9.76 12.25
CA THR A 151 10.99 9.19 13.46
C THR A 151 10.55 9.90 14.74
N LYS A 152 10.23 11.21 14.66
CA LYS A 152 9.66 11.98 15.78
C LYS A 152 8.30 11.47 16.25
N TYR A 153 7.63 10.68 15.41
CA TYR A 153 6.33 10.06 15.69
C TYR A 153 6.42 8.53 15.79
N GLY A 154 7.65 7.99 15.90
CA GLY A 154 7.91 6.58 16.17
C GLY A 154 7.84 5.67 14.94
N VAL A 155 7.74 6.20 13.72
CA VAL A 155 7.97 5.41 12.50
C VAL A 155 9.47 5.16 12.39
N GLU A 156 9.87 3.90 12.24
CA GLU A 156 11.28 3.48 12.22
C GLU A 156 11.72 3.25 10.76
N PRO A 157 12.95 3.63 10.35
CA PRO A 157 13.47 3.34 9.02
C PRO A 157 13.31 1.87 8.62
N LEU A 158 12.99 1.63 7.34
CA LEU A 158 12.71 0.29 6.79
C LEU A 158 11.50 -0.43 7.45
N SER A 159 10.64 0.28 8.19
CA SER A 159 9.35 -0.26 8.64
C SER A 159 8.41 -0.56 7.48
N VAL A 160 7.55 -1.57 7.61
CA VAL A 160 6.48 -1.87 6.66
C VAL A 160 5.47 -0.72 6.64
N MET A 161 4.99 -0.39 5.44
CA MET A 161 3.89 0.53 5.18
C MET A 161 2.80 -0.17 4.37
N ALA A 162 1.56 0.31 4.50
CA ALA A 162 0.43 -0.14 3.68
C ALA A 162 0.03 0.98 2.71
N VAL A 163 -0.20 0.61 1.44
CA VAL A 163 -0.69 1.51 0.39
C VAL A 163 -1.97 0.94 -0.20
N VAL A 164 -3.01 1.76 -0.31
CA VAL A 164 -4.26 1.41 -1.00
C VAL A 164 -4.37 2.18 -2.30
N CYS A 165 -4.50 1.46 -3.42
CA CYS A 165 -4.45 1.98 -4.79
C CYS A 165 -5.20 1.02 -5.74
N ASP A 166 -5.94 1.51 -6.74
CA ASP A 166 -6.73 0.71 -7.71
C ASP A 166 -7.52 -0.45 -7.05
N ASN A 167 -8.21 -0.17 -5.94
CA ASN A 167 -8.94 -1.14 -5.11
C ASN A 167 -8.11 -2.34 -4.61
N LYS A 168 -6.79 -2.17 -4.47
CA LYS A 168 -5.85 -3.17 -3.93
C LYS A 168 -5.17 -2.65 -2.66
N LEU A 169 -4.70 -3.58 -1.84
CA LEU A 169 -3.74 -3.35 -0.76
C LEU A 169 -2.36 -3.88 -1.15
N VAL A 170 -1.39 -2.97 -1.23
CA VAL A 170 0.03 -3.26 -1.45
C VAL A 170 0.79 -2.96 -0.16
N TYR A 171 1.72 -3.84 0.22
CA TYR A 171 2.68 -3.52 1.28
C TYR A 171 3.99 -3.08 0.65
N GLY A 172 4.57 -2.04 1.22
CA GLY A 172 5.95 -1.66 0.96
C GLY A 172 6.70 -1.50 2.26
N ILE A 173 7.89 -0.91 2.17
CA ILE A 173 8.64 -0.37 3.30
C ILE A 173 8.74 1.15 3.18
N TRP A 174 8.92 1.85 4.30
CA TRP A 174 9.51 3.18 4.26
C TRP A 174 10.96 3.05 3.81
N GLY A 175 11.24 3.38 2.56
CA GLY A 175 12.55 3.18 1.92
C GLY A 175 13.29 4.47 1.62
N ASP A 176 12.57 5.55 1.35
CA ASP A 176 13.15 6.84 1.02
C ASP A 176 12.45 8.04 1.66
N THR A 177 13.02 9.23 1.51
CA THR A 177 12.54 10.50 2.06
C THR A 177 12.74 11.63 1.04
N ASN A 178 11.70 12.43 0.79
CA ASN A 178 11.80 13.52 -0.19
C ASN A 178 12.84 14.58 0.22
N GLY A 179 13.68 14.99 -0.74
CA GLY A 179 14.68 16.05 -0.59
C GLY A 179 14.11 17.46 -0.66
N ASP A 180 14.99 18.47 -0.84
CA ASP A 180 14.64 19.89 -1.08
C ASP A 180 15.19 20.45 -2.38
N ASP A 181 15.30 19.58 -3.39
CA ASP A 181 15.73 19.83 -4.76
C ASP A 181 14.58 20.25 -5.70
N ALA A 182 13.35 19.80 -5.45
CA ALA A 182 12.14 20.22 -6.16
C ALA A 182 11.71 21.67 -5.84
N GLU A 183 10.80 22.25 -6.63
CA GLU A 183 10.24 23.59 -6.35
C GLU A 183 9.34 23.61 -5.10
N GLU A 184 8.61 22.52 -4.86
CA GLU A 184 7.57 22.36 -3.85
C GLU A 184 7.79 21.07 -3.03
N ALA A 185 7.39 21.07 -1.75
CA ALA A 185 7.60 19.93 -0.86
C ALA A 185 6.57 18.83 -1.17
N MET A 186 6.99 17.86 -1.98
CA MET A 186 6.13 16.80 -2.51
C MET A 186 5.80 15.72 -1.49
N VAL A 187 4.66 15.06 -1.68
CA VAL A 187 4.24 13.81 -1.02
C VAL A 187 3.47 12.95 -2.03
N GLY A 188 3.39 11.63 -1.78
CA GLY A 188 2.69 10.71 -2.67
C GLY A 188 3.61 10.09 -3.71
N GLU A 189 4.71 9.50 -3.29
CA GLU A 189 5.73 8.96 -4.18
C GLU A 189 6.18 7.56 -3.72
N ALA A 190 6.44 6.67 -4.67
CA ALA A 190 6.81 5.29 -4.39
C ALA A 190 7.64 4.65 -5.51
N SER A 191 8.39 3.61 -5.13
CA SER A 191 9.16 2.78 -6.06
C SER A 191 8.34 2.31 -7.27
N ILE A 192 8.97 2.23 -8.44
CA ILE A 192 8.32 1.74 -9.66
C ILE A 192 7.70 0.33 -9.52
N SER A 193 8.23 -0.54 -8.66
CA SER A 193 7.64 -1.86 -8.40
C SER A 193 6.33 -1.81 -7.60
N LEU A 194 6.23 -0.92 -6.61
CA LEU A 194 4.98 -0.65 -5.88
C LEU A 194 3.94 -0.04 -6.84
N ALA A 195 4.33 0.97 -7.62
CA ALA A 195 3.49 1.58 -8.64
C ALA A 195 2.98 0.56 -9.67
N THR A 196 3.84 -0.37 -10.10
CA THR A 196 3.48 -1.45 -11.02
C THR A 196 2.49 -2.45 -10.40
N ALA A 197 2.54 -2.66 -9.08
CA ALA A 197 1.57 -3.50 -8.38
C ALA A 197 0.19 -2.83 -8.24
N CYS A 198 0.16 -1.50 -8.11
CA CYS A 198 -1.05 -0.69 -8.16
C CYS A 198 -1.66 -0.66 -9.57
N PHE A 199 -0.93 -0.08 -10.54
CA PHE A 199 -1.49 0.40 -11.82
C PHE A 199 -0.96 -0.35 -13.05
N GLY A 200 -0.18 -1.41 -12.86
CA GLY A 200 0.40 -2.20 -13.94
C GLY A 200 1.56 -1.48 -14.66
N LYS A 201 1.86 -1.90 -15.89
CA LYS A 201 3.07 -1.48 -16.62
C LYS A 201 2.98 -0.14 -17.37
N GLY A 202 1.87 0.60 -17.24
CA GLY A 202 1.72 1.92 -17.87
C GLY A 202 2.62 2.99 -17.25
N VAL A 203 2.93 2.85 -15.95
CA VAL A 203 3.78 3.80 -15.21
C VAL A 203 5.26 3.66 -15.57
N ASN A 204 5.97 4.79 -15.56
CA ASN A 204 7.41 4.92 -15.80
C ASN A 204 7.98 6.10 -14.98
N GLY A 205 9.30 6.28 -14.94
CA GLY A 205 9.99 7.27 -14.09
C GLY A 205 9.58 8.74 -14.26
N ASN A 206 8.82 9.11 -15.30
CA ASN A 206 8.26 10.45 -15.50
C ASN A 206 6.72 10.49 -15.52
N ALA A 207 6.05 9.36 -15.30
CA ALA A 207 4.59 9.24 -15.34
C ALA A 207 4.13 8.16 -14.37
N GLY A 208 3.70 8.60 -13.19
CA GLY A 208 3.02 7.78 -12.21
C GLY A 208 1.50 7.78 -12.43
N HIS A 209 0.76 8.12 -11.38
CA HIS A 209 -0.69 8.18 -11.34
C HIS A 209 -1.12 9.53 -10.75
N ASP A 210 -1.73 10.39 -11.58
CA ASP A 210 -2.06 11.79 -11.28
C ASP A 210 -3.24 11.95 -10.30
N GLU A 211 -4.12 10.95 -10.17
CA GLU A 211 -5.34 11.08 -9.37
C GLU A 211 -5.09 10.93 -7.86
N ASN A 212 -5.63 11.87 -7.06
CA ASN A 212 -5.49 11.92 -5.60
C ASN A 212 -6.39 10.90 -4.86
N ASP A 213 -6.21 9.61 -5.14
CA ASP A 213 -6.96 8.50 -4.54
C ASP A 213 -6.09 7.39 -3.94
N VAL A 214 -4.78 7.60 -3.82
CA VAL A 214 -3.84 6.67 -3.19
C VAL A 214 -3.66 6.99 -1.71
N LEU A 215 -3.95 6.01 -0.84
CA LEU A 215 -3.77 6.13 0.61
C LEU A 215 -2.46 5.48 1.04
N TYR A 216 -1.60 6.23 1.71
CA TYR A 216 -0.39 5.74 2.34
C TYR A 216 -0.57 5.69 3.86
N ILE A 217 -0.22 4.57 4.48
CA ILE A 217 -0.32 4.34 5.93
C ILE A 217 1.04 3.87 6.47
N ALA A 218 1.63 4.66 7.37
CA ALA A 218 2.80 4.30 8.15
C ALA A 218 2.39 3.76 9.52
N PHE A 219 3.14 2.76 10.01
CA PHE A 219 2.91 2.11 11.30
C PHE A 219 4.06 2.43 12.26
N PRO A 220 3.91 3.38 13.20
CA PRO A 220 4.86 3.56 14.29
C PRO A 220 5.09 2.29 15.12
N GLY A 221 6.32 2.14 15.62
CA GLY A 221 6.74 1.05 16.50
C GLY A 221 7.75 0.10 15.85
N LYS A 222 8.67 -0.41 16.68
CA LYS A 222 9.73 -1.36 16.27
C LYS A 222 9.20 -2.68 15.73
N ASP A 223 7.98 -3.06 16.12
CA ASP A 223 7.30 -4.24 15.60
C ASP A 223 6.87 -4.09 14.14
N ALA A 224 6.84 -2.87 13.58
CA ALA A 224 6.65 -2.66 12.15
C ALA A 224 7.92 -2.88 11.31
N VAL A 225 9.10 -3.03 11.93
CA VAL A 225 10.37 -3.24 11.22
C VAL A 225 10.61 -4.73 11.00
N PRO A 226 10.72 -5.24 9.75
CA PRO A 226 11.05 -6.65 9.51
C PRO A 226 12.45 -7.04 10.05
N GLY A 227 13.36 -6.07 10.07
CA GLY A 227 14.75 -6.25 10.46
C GLY A 227 15.51 -7.20 9.52
N ALA A 228 16.76 -7.51 9.86
CA ALA A 228 17.68 -8.28 9.02
C ALA A 228 17.19 -9.67 8.55
N LYS A 229 16.19 -10.25 9.23
CA LYS A 229 15.69 -11.63 8.99
C LYS A 229 14.20 -11.73 8.68
N GLY A 230 13.41 -10.66 8.88
CA GLY A 230 11.97 -10.67 8.63
C GLY A 230 11.57 -10.33 7.20
N ALA A 231 12.49 -9.80 6.38
CA ALA A 231 12.28 -9.58 4.95
C ALA A 231 13.40 -10.21 4.12
N LYS A 232 13.10 -10.57 2.87
CA LYS A 232 14.06 -11.08 1.89
C LYS A 232 14.77 -9.92 1.20
N TRP A 233 15.61 -9.18 1.92
CA TRP A 233 16.33 -8.01 1.40
C TRP A 233 17.13 -8.27 0.12
N ASN A 234 17.59 -9.50 -0.12
CA ASN A 234 18.31 -9.87 -1.34
C ASN A 234 17.40 -10.56 -2.39
N ALA A 235 16.09 -10.34 -2.36
CA ALA A 235 15.12 -10.87 -3.31
C ALA A 235 15.50 -10.59 -4.78
N LYS A 236 14.94 -11.39 -5.69
CA LYS A 236 15.17 -11.24 -7.14
C LYS A 236 13.93 -10.82 -7.94
N SER A 237 12.77 -10.68 -7.28
CA SER A 237 11.56 -10.11 -7.87
C SER A 237 10.67 -9.47 -6.81
N TYR A 238 9.77 -8.58 -7.25
CA TYR A 238 8.69 -8.01 -6.45
C TYR A 238 7.94 -9.08 -5.64
N GLN A 239 7.53 -10.18 -6.28
CA GLN A 239 6.72 -11.22 -5.62
C GLN A 239 7.49 -11.94 -4.50
N GLU A 240 8.82 -12.05 -4.63
CA GLU A 240 9.65 -12.64 -3.58
C GLU A 240 9.78 -11.70 -2.38
N PHE A 241 9.91 -10.39 -2.60
CA PHE A 241 10.01 -9.42 -1.51
C PHE A 241 8.66 -9.19 -0.82
N ASP A 242 7.61 -8.87 -1.58
CA ASP A 242 6.23 -8.69 -1.07
C ASP A 242 5.76 -9.93 -0.30
N GLY A 243 6.02 -11.14 -0.84
CA GLY A 243 5.74 -12.40 -0.17
C GLY A 243 6.48 -12.58 1.16
N SER A 244 7.62 -11.90 1.36
CA SER A 244 8.39 -11.95 2.62
C SER A 244 7.85 -11.02 3.70
N ILE A 245 7.40 -9.81 3.33
CA ILE A 245 6.83 -8.83 4.28
C ILE A 245 5.32 -9.01 4.51
N SER A 246 4.63 -9.77 3.64
CA SER A 246 3.17 -10.03 3.67
C SER A 246 2.62 -10.23 5.08
N ARG A 247 3.19 -11.21 5.80
CA ARG A 247 2.71 -11.61 7.13
C ARG A 247 2.77 -10.45 8.13
N LEU A 248 3.81 -9.62 8.06
CA LEU A 248 3.97 -8.49 8.97
C LEU A 248 2.97 -7.38 8.61
N GLY A 249 2.82 -7.06 7.32
CA GLY A 249 1.77 -6.14 6.86
C GLY A 249 0.38 -6.57 7.32
N ASP A 250 0.04 -7.85 7.11
CA ASP A 250 -1.24 -8.45 7.52
C ASP A 250 -1.49 -8.38 9.04
N GLN A 251 -0.43 -8.41 9.86
CA GLN A 251 -0.51 -8.21 11.31
C GLN A 251 -0.69 -6.73 11.69
N LEU A 252 0.03 -5.81 11.03
CA LEU A 252 -0.02 -4.37 11.31
C LEU A 252 -1.39 -3.78 10.98
N ILE A 253 -2.03 -4.20 9.88
CA ILE A 253 -3.38 -3.71 9.52
C ILE A 253 -4.46 -4.10 10.53
N GLN A 254 -4.27 -5.13 11.37
CA GLN A 254 -5.23 -5.50 12.44
C GLN A 254 -5.32 -4.46 13.56
N ARG A 255 -4.36 -3.53 13.64
CA ARG A 255 -4.46 -2.37 14.53
C ARG A 255 -5.67 -1.50 14.13
N ILE A 256 -5.91 -1.36 12.83
CA ILE A 256 -6.98 -0.57 12.20
C ILE A 256 -8.29 -1.39 12.16
N ASP A 257 -8.71 -1.91 13.30
CA ASP A 257 -9.97 -2.67 13.51
C ASP A 257 -10.28 -2.77 15.01
N SER A 258 -9.21 -2.75 15.83
CA SER A 258 -9.27 -2.69 17.27
C SER A 258 -10.11 -1.49 17.75
N LYS A 259 -11.31 -1.76 18.29
CA LYS A 259 -12.10 -0.79 19.06
C LYS A 259 -11.37 -0.38 20.34
N ALA A 260 -10.38 0.51 20.21
CA ALA A 260 -9.63 1.13 21.29
C ALA A 260 -10.51 2.14 22.06
N GLY A 261 -11.56 1.64 22.72
CA GLY A 261 -12.58 2.45 23.37
C GLY A 261 -13.46 1.72 24.39
N SER A 262 -13.09 0.51 24.84
CA SER A 262 -13.87 -0.23 25.85
C SER A 262 -13.02 -1.00 26.87
N ARG A 263 -12.00 -0.34 27.43
CA ARG A 263 -11.36 -0.73 28.71
C ARG A 263 -11.02 0.51 29.55
N GLY A 264 -12.04 1.28 29.90
CA GLY A 264 -11.97 2.44 30.79
C GLY A 264 -13.13 2.43 31.79
N GLY A 265 -12.82 2.61 33.07
CA GLY A 265 -13.67 2.27 34.22
C GLY A 265 -15.11 2.82 34.24
N GLY A 266 -16.02 2.02 34.81
CA GLY A 266 -17.44 2.36 34.95
C GLY A 266 -18.21 1.39 35.85
N ARG A 267 -17.62 0.93 36.96
CA ARG A 267 -18.30 0.06 37.94
C ARG A 267 -18.59 0.82 39.24
N GLU A 268 -19.52 1.76 39.18
CA GLU A 268 -20.20 2.26 40.38
C GLU A 268 -21.44 1.41 40.67
N GLY A 269 -21.58 0.99 41.93
CA GLY A 269 -22.62 0.07 42.38
C GLY A 269 -22.43 -0.22 43.87
N ARG A 270 -22.61 0.79 44.71
CA ARG A 270 -22.48 0.69 46.17
C ARG A 270 -23.61 -0.15 46.77
N GLY A 271 -23.31 -0.96 47.79
CA GLY A 271 -24.31 -1.47 48.74
C GLY A 271 -23.94 -2.79 49.39
N GLY A 272 -23.78 -2.80 50.72
CA GLY A 272 -23.58 -4.01 51.53
C GLY A 272 -22.32 -3.96 52.39
N ARG A 273 -22.49 -3.61 53.67
CA ARG A 273 -21.52 -3.91 54.74
C ARG A 273 -21.90 -5.23 55.42
N ASP A 274 -20.94 -5.77 56.17
CA ASP A 274 -21.00 -6.64 57.36
C ASP A 274 -19.94 -7.76 57.19
N SER A 275 -18.72 -7.62 57.74
CA SER A 275 -18.32 -7.74 59.15
C SER A 275 -18.31 -9.18 59.66
N ASP A 276 -17.14 -9.85 59.66
CA ASP A 276 -16.44 -10.35 60.88
C ASP A 276 -15.46 -11.53 60.63
N GLY A 277 -14.33 -11.51 61.34
CA GLY A 277 -13.37 -12.62 61.53
C GLY A 277 -12.45 -12.97 60.34
N GLY A 278 -11.16 -13.28 60.50
CA GLY A 278 -10.30 -13.35 61.69
C GLY A 278 -9.29 -14.51 61.58
N GLY A 279 -8.02 -14.30 61.98
CA GLY A 279 -7.04 -15.38 62.17
C GLY A 279 -5.93 -15.52 61.11
N ASP A 280 -4.77 -14.96 61.42
CA ASP A 280 -3.42 -15.57 61.46
C ASP A 280 -3.04 -16.75 60.53
N GLY A 281 -1.77 -16.74 60.07
CA GLY A 281 -1.02 -18.01 59.95
C GLY A 281 -0.04 -18.14 58.77
N ASP A 282 1.24 -17.97 59.08
CA ASP A 282 2.44 -18.61 58.50
C ASP A 282 2.81 -18.54 57.01
N SER A 283 4.08 -18.16 56.85
CA SER A 283 4.99 -18.45 55.74
C SER A 283 5.39 -19.93 55.67
N ASP A 284 5.58 -20.45 54.46
CA ASP A 284 6.91 -20.96 54.09
C ASP A 284 7.17 -20.87 52.57
N SER A 285 8.44 -20.76 52.24
CA SER A 285 9.03 -20.97 50.92
C SER A 285 9.17 -22.45 50.58
N THR A 286 9.27 -22.77 49.28
CA THR A 286 10.37 -23.54 48.64
C THR A 286 9.92 -24.34 47.42
N THR A 287 10.91 -24.65 46.56
CA THR A 287 10.89 -25.63 45.46
C THR A 287 10.15 -25.28 44.14
N ASN A 288 10.93 -24.85 43.16
CA ASN A 288 10.72 -25.27 41.76
C ASN A 288 10.92 -26.79 41.65
N PRO A 289 10.28 -27.46 40.67
CA PRO A 289 11.08 -27.85 39.51
C PRO A 289 10.38 -27.67 38.14
N ALA A 290 11.18 -27.79 37.08
CA ALA A 290 10.78 -27.58 35.69
C ALA A 290 9.80 -28.65 35.15
N PHE A 291 8.96 -28.23 34.19
CA PHE A 291 8.21 -29.15 33.33
C PHE A 291 9.09 -29.64 32.14
N PRO A 292 9.04 -30.94 31.79
CA PRO A 292 9.69 -31.49 30.60
C PRO A 292 8.82 -31.32 29.34
N PRO A 293 9.36 -31.59 28.14
CA PRO A 293 8.69 -31.27 26.87
C PRO A 293 7.94 -32.45 26.21
N ASN A 294 7.12 -32.06 25.22
CA ASN A 294 6.70 -32.83 24.03
C ASN A 294 5.53 -33.83 24.17
N GLY A 295 4.67 -33.88 23.15
CA GLY A 295 3.47 -34.73 23.13
C GLY A 295 2.60 -34.55 21.87
N ASN A 296 2.98 -35.21 20.77
CA ASN A 296 2.15 -35.33 19.57
C ASN A 296 0.84 -36.10 19.88
N GLY A 297 -0.29 -35.68 19.28
CA GLY A 297 -1.56 -36.38 19.44
C GLY A 297 -2.69 -35.89 18.53
N ASN A 298 -2.66 -36.27 17.24
CA ASN A 298 -3.85 -36.32 16.38
C ASN A 298 -4.26 -37.81 16.28
N PRO A 299 -5.54 -38.16 16.44
CA PRO A 299 -6.32 -38.43 15.21
C PRO A 299 -7.83 -38.14 15.31
N SER A 300 -8.46 -37.81 14.17
CA SER A 300 -9.57 -38.59 13.54
C SER A 300 -10.57 -37.69 12.81
N SER A 301 -10.69 -37.90 11.49
CA SER A 301 -11.79 -37.39 10.67
C SER A 301 -13.01 -38.32 10.70
N PRO A 302 -14.23 -37.82 10.50
CA PRO A 302 -15.32 -38.57 9.89
C PRO A 302 -15.36 -38.37 8.37
N THR A 303 -15.86 -39.37 7.64
CA THR A 303 -16.01 -39.36 6.17
C THR A 303 -17.53 -39.38 5.80
N PRO A 304 -18.00 -39.53 4.54
CA PRO A 304 -18.93 -38.53 3.99
C PRO A 304 -20.31 -39.07 3.59
N ASP A 305 -21.36 -38.28 3.84
CA ASP A 305 -22.70 -38.59 3.33
C ASP A 305 -22.88 -38.20 1.84
N LYS A 306 -23.62 -39.04 1.13
CA LYS A 306 -23.94 -38.92 -0.31
C LYS A 306 -25.43 -38.60 -0.52
N ASN A 307 -25.72 -38.11 -1.74
CA ASN A 307 -27.04 -37.99 -2.38
C ASN A 307 -27.97 -36.89 -1.81
N SER A 308 -28.45 -35.95 -2.63
CA SER A 308 -29.25 -36.26 -3.83
C SER A 308 -29.26 -35.13 -4.86
N SER A 309 -29.46 -35.50 -6.13
CA SER A 309 -29.55 -34.59 -7.29
C SER A 309 -30.98 -34.09 -7.53
N ALA A 310 -31.15 -32.79 -7.81
CA ALA A 310 -32.32 -32.27 -8.53
C ALA A 310 -32.06 -30.88 -9.16
N SER A 311 -32.37 -30.76 -10.46
CA SER A 311 -32.49 -29.54 -11.27
C SER A 311 -33.62 -29.79 -12.29
N PRO A 312 -34.20 -28.78 -12.97
CA PRO A 312 -34.33 -27.33 -12.71
C PRO A 312 -35.84 -26.96 -12.57
N PRO A 313 -36.40 -25.77 -12.95
CA PRO A 313 -36.34 -25.19 -14.31
C PRO A 313 -36.07 -23.68 -14.40
N SER A 314 -35.58 -23.26 -15.56
CA SER A 314 -35.61 -21.85 -16.02
C SER A 314 -37.05 -21.43 -16.39
N ARG A 315 -37.39 -20.16 -16.18
CA ARG A 315 -38.47 -19.48 -16.90
C ARG A 315 -38.04 -18.07 -17.29
N ASN A 316 -38.00 -17.85 -18.62
CA ASN A 316 -38.20 -16.53 -19.20
C ASN A 316 -39.63 -16.08 -18.89
N ASP A 317 -39.83 -14.79 -18.62
CA ASP A 317 -41.06 -14.09 -19.03
C ASP A 317 -40.73 -12.61 -19.29
N ASN A 318 -41.13 -12.13 -20.46
CA ASN A 318 -40.95 -10.77 -20.95
C ASN A 318 -42.29 -10.30 -21.54
N PRO A 319 -42.87 -9.18 -21.10
CA PRO A 319 -43.98 -8.54 -21.80
C PRO A 319 -43.53 -7.27 -22.53
N SER A 320 -43.55 -7.35 -23.86
CA SER A 320 -43.36 -6.24 -24.79
C SER A 320 -44.34 -5.07 -24.55
N PHE A 321 -43.83 -3.84 -24.72
CA PHE A 321 -44.63 -2.71 -25.21
C PHE A 321 -43.90 -2.07 -26.41
N LEU A 322 -44.64 -1.78 -27.47
CA LEU A 322 -44.20 -1.19 -28.74
C LEU A 322 -44.94 0.17 -28.97
N PRO A 323 -44.85 0.88 -30.12
CA PRO A 323 -43.92 2.02 -30.20
C PRO A 323 -44.43 3.27 -30.95
N ILE A 324 -44.06 4.49 -30.53
CA ILE A 324 -44.19 5.73 -31.34
C ILE A 324 -43.07 6.71 -30.90
N GLY A 325 -42.25 7.34 -31.75
CA GLY A 325 -42.03 7.21 -33.19
C GLY A 325 -40.76 8.00 -33.64
N LYS A 326 -40.33 7.70 -34.88
CA LYS A 326 -39.67 8.56 -35.89
C LYS A 326 -39.58 10.08 -35.60
N GLU A 327 -38.59 10.85 -36.06
CA GLU A 327 -37.42 10.64 -36.95
C GLU A 327 -36.35 11.72 -36.59
N ASP A 328 -35.16 11.88 -37.18
CA ASP A 328 -34.61 11.46 -38.48
C ASP A 328 -33.08 11.16 -38.40
N SER A 329 -32.35 11.39 -39.49
CA SER A 329 -31.02 10.88 -39.84
C SER A 329 -29.90 11.93 -39.79
N ALA A 330 -28.70 11.55 -39.32
CA ALA A 330 -27.41 11.92 -39.94
C ALA A 330 -26.19 11.30 -39.24
N SER A 331 -25.31 10.65 -40.00
CA SER A 331 -23.91 10.33 -39.64
C SER A 331 -23.16 10.01 -40.95
N PRO A 332 -21.81 10.11 -41.07
CA PRO A 332 -20.84 10.45 -40.02
C PRO A 332 -19.89 11.61 -40.38
N SER A 333 -19.20 12.17 -39.37
CA SER A 333 -17.94 12.89 -39.59
C SER A 333 -16.99 12.76 -38.40
N ALA A 334 -15.72 12.47 -38.73
CA ALA A 334 -14.53 12.27 -37.90
C ALA A 334 -14.61 12.61 -36.39
N SER A 335 -14.47 11.57 -35.56
CA SER A 335 -14.09 11.69 -34.14
C SER A 335 -12.64 12.15 -34.00
N ASN A 336 -12.42 13.42 -33.68
CA ASN A 336 -11.13 13.86 -33.14
C ASN A 336 -10.97 13.35 -31.71
N GLY A 337 -9.96 12.52 -31.46
CA GLY A 337 -9.71 11.89 -30.16
C GLY A 337 -9.48 12.91 -29.04
N CYS A 338 -10.45 13.00 -28.13
CA CYS A 338 -10.38 13.75 -26.89
C CYS A 338 -10.71 12.82 -25.72
N SER A 339 -9.70 12.36 -24.99
CA SER A 339 -9.89 11.59 -23.75
C SER A 339 -10.39 12.49 -22.60
N ARG A 340 -9.88 13.73 -22.52
CA ARG A 340 -10.30 14.75 -21.55
C ARG A 340 -10.51 16.13 -22.20
N LYS A 341 -11.44 16.94 -21.66
CA LYS A 341 -11.79 18.27 -22.17
C LYS A 341 -10.59 19.23 -22.08
N GLY A 342 -10.05 19.65 -23.22
CA GLY A 342 -8.93 20.60 -23.31
C GLY A 342 -7.55 19.96 -23.53
N ARG A 343 -7.40 18.64 -23.41
CA ARG A 343 -6.16 17.89 -23.72
C ARG A 343 -6.30 17.04 -24.99
N CYS A 344 -6.90 17.60 -26.04
CA CYS A 344 -7.10 16.88 -27.31
C CYS A 344 -5.90 17.00 -28.26
N LYS A 345 -5.77 16.05 -29.20
CA LYS A 345 -4.82 16.14 -30.33
C LYS A 345 -5.04 17.46 -31.09
N GLY A 346 -3.95 18.19 -31.36
CA GLY A 346 -3.93 19.50 -31.99
C GLY A 346 -4.05 20.71 -31.03
N ALA A 347 -4.43 20.52 -29.77
CA ALA A 347 -4.53 21.61 -28.79
C ALA A 347 -3.13 22.06 -28.29
N SER A 348 -3.01 23.31 -27.84
CA SER A 348 -1.72 23.92 -27.44
C SER A 348 -1.15 23.35 -26.14
N CYS A 349 0.15 23.07 -26.14
CA CYS A 349 0.93 22.57 -25.00
C CYS A 349 2.25 23.35 -24.89
N LYS A 350 2.88 23.34 -23.72
CA LYS A 350 4.22 23.91 -23.47
C LYS A 350 5.27 22.81 -23.26
N SER A 351 4.85 21.68 -22.70
CA SER A 351 5.67 20.52 -22.36
C SER A 351 4.90 19.21 -22.56
N TYR A 352 5.57 18.07 -22.47
CA TYR A 352 4.90 16.76 -22.51
C TYR A 352 3.91 16.57 -21.34
N LYS A 353 4.14 17.21 -20.19
CA LYS A 353 3.26 17.15 -19.00
C LYS A 353 1.87 17.79 -19.25
N ASP A 354 1.73 18.61 -20.30
CA ASP A 354 0.44 19.16 -20.72
C ASP A 354 -0.42 18.17 -21.54
N CYS A 355 0.16 17.04 -21.99
CA CYS A 355 -0.54 16.02 -22.77
C CYS A 355 -1.40 15.10 -21.90
N SER A 356 -2.07 14.14 -22.53
CA SER A 356 -2.69 13.00 -21.87
C SER A 356 -2.61 11.80 -22.81
N ASP A 357 -2.76 10.59 -22.26
CA ASP A 357 -2.80 9.35 -23.03
C ASP A 357 -1.50 9.18 -23.86
N GLU A 358 -1.61 8.72 -25.11
CA GLU A 358 -0.46 8.52 -26.02
C GLU A 358 0.07 9.83 -26.66
N LEU A 359 -0.45 11.01 -26.29
CA LEU A 359 -0.11 12.27 -26.95
C LEU A 359 1.23 12.85 -26.46
N VAL A 360 2.03 13.39 -27.38
CA VAL A 360 3.29 14.09 -27.10
C VAL A 360 3.19 15.57 -27.49
N CYS A 361 4.01 16.44 -26.88
CA CYS A 361 4.00 17.87 -27.20
C CYS A 361 5.07 18.21 -28.23
N GLU A 362 4.68 18.35 -29.49
CA GLU A 362 5.59 18.71 -30.59
C GLU A 362 5.27 20.12 -31.11
N SER A 363 6.28 20.98 -31.19
CA SER A 363 6.15 22.35 -31.71
C SER A 363 4.99 23.16 -31.08
N GLY A 364 4.73 22.92 -29.78
CA GLY A 364 3.67 23.58 -29.02
C GLY A 364 2.25 23.05 -29.26
N LYS A 365 2.09 21.89 -29.91
CA LYS A 365 0.80 21.21 -30.11
C LYS A 365 0.86 19.74 -29.69
N ARG A 366 -0.25 19.21 -29.18
CA ARG A 366 -0.40 17.79 -28.88
C ARG A 366 -0.48 16.98 -30.17
N THR A 367 0.52 16.14 -30.44
CA THR A 367 0.57 15.16 -31.53
C THR A 367 0.53 13.75 -30.95
N GLY A 368 0.51 12.74 -31.82
CA GLY A 368 0.39 11.30 -31.51
C GLY A 368 -0.10 10.58 -32.75
#